data_AF-A0A7R9MJW5-F1
#
_entry.id   AF-A0A7R9MJW5-F1
#
_cell.length_a   1.000
_cell.length_b   1.000
_cell.length_c   1.000
_cell.angle_alpha   90.00
_cell.angle_beta   90.00
_cell.angle_gamma   90.00
#
_symmetry.space_group_name_H-M   'P 1'
#
loop_
_entity.id
_entity.type
_entity.pdbx_description
1 polymer ?
#
loop_
_entity_poly.entity_id
_entity_poly.type
_entity_poly.pdbx_seq_one_letter_code
_entity_poly.pdbx_strand_id
1 'polypeptide(L)' 'MPASADKIAKQAQDYSHAFSACENVDRCVGVTVWGFTDKYSFFFDKGYGEQQLWTKDFKPKPAVEAVDKVLK' A
#
# COMPACT_ATOMS: atom_id res chain seq x y z
N MET A 1 -10.07 3.18 13.84
CA MET A 1 -10.62 1.80 13.92
C MET A 1 -9.84 0.93 12.95
N PRO A 2 -9.59 -0.35 13.26
CA PRO A 2 -8.90 -1.24 12.32
C PRO A 2 -9.72 -1.44 11.03
N ALA A 3 -9.05 -1.65 9.91
CA ALA A 3 -9.70 -1.88 8.62
C ALA A 3 -10.31 -3.29 8.56
N SER A 4 -11.39 -3.45 7.78
CA SER A 4 -11.93 -4.79 7.51
C SER A 4 -11.01 -5.58 6.58
N ALA A 5 -11.08 -6.90 6.64
CA ALA A 5 -10.33 -7.78 5.75
C ALA A 5 -10.57 -7.46 4.27
N ASP A 6 -11.82 -7.17 3.88
CA ASP A 6 -12.17 -6.78 2.51
C ASP A 6 -11.47 -5.49 2.06
N LYS A 7 -11.37 -4.49 2.95
CA LYS A 7 -10.65 -3.24 2.65
C LYS A 7 -9.15 -3.48 2.50
N ILE A 8 -8.58 -4.39 3.29
CA ILE A 8 -7.17 -4.77 3.19
C ILE A 8 -6.89 -5.54 1.90
N ALA A 9 -7.78 -6.45 1.50
CA ALA A 9 -7.68 -7.15 0.22
C ALA A 9 -7.80 -6.16 -0.96
N LYS A 10 -8.76 -5.22 -0.87
CA LYS A 10 -8.93 -4.17 -1.88
C LYS A 10 -7.70 -3.27 -1.98
N GLN A 11 -7.13 -2.86 -0.85
CA GLN A 11 -5.88 -2.10 -0.81
C GLN A 11 -4.75 -2.83 -1.54
N ALA A 12 -4.60 -4.14 -1.37
CA ALA A 12 -3.58 -4.91 -2.08
C ALA A 12 -3.78 -4.89 -3.61
N GLN A 13 -5.03 -4.98 -4.06
CA GLN A 13 -5.37 -4.82 -5.49
C GLN A 13 -5.05 -3.41 -6.00
N ASP A 14 -5.37 -2.39 -5.22
CA ASP A 14 -5.13 -0.99 -5.60
C ASP A 14 -3.64 -0.67 -5.70
N TYR A 15 -2.83 -1.17 -4.77
CA TYR A 15 -1.37 -1.08 -4.85
C TYR A 15 -0.82 -1.82 -6.06
N SER A 16 -1.30 -3.05 -6.33
CA SER A 16 -0.91 -3.79 -7.53
C SER A 16 -1.23 -3.00 -8.80
N HIS A 17 -2.43 -2.44 -8.92
CA HIS A 17 -2.81 -1.64 -10.09
C HIS A 17 -1.94 -0.38 -10.26
N ALA A 18 -1.63 0.34 -9.16
CA ALA A 18 -0.81 1.54 -9.23
C ALA A 18 0.62 1.25 -9.69
N PHE A 19 1.22 0.18 -9.17
CA PHE A 19 2.56 -0.24 -9.57
C PHE A 19 2.56 -0.80 -11.00
N SER A 20 1.58 -1.61 -11.38
CA SER A 20 1.44 -2.14 -12.75
C SER A 20 1.24 -1.02 -13.77
N ALA A 21 0.55 0.06 -13.41
CA ALA A 21 0.41 1.21 -14.29
C ALA A 21 1.75 1.90 -14.58
N CYS A 22 2.66 1.97 -13.60
CA CYS A 22 4.01 2.48 -13.81
C CYS A 22 4.86 1.49 -14.62
N GLU A 23 4.82 0.20 -14.27
CA GLU A 23 5.54 -0.89 -14.96
C GLU A 23 5.26 -0.90 -16.48
N ASN A 24 4.01 -0.63 -16.88
CA ASN A 24 3.57 -0.64 -18.28
C ASN A 24 3.84 0.67 -19.04
N VAL A 25 4.59 1.62 -18.48
CA VAL A 25 4.89 2.91 -19.11
C VAL A 25 6.40 3.14 -19.12
N ASP A 26 7.03 3.06 -20.30
CA ASP A 26 8.48 3.23 -20.49
C ASP A 26 9.08 4.52 -19.89
N ARG A 27 8.25 5.56 -19.74
CA ARG A 27 8.66 6.86 -19.15
C ARG A 27 8.44 6.94 -17.64
N CYS A 28 7.83 5.95 -17.01
CA CYS A 28 7.67 5.91 -15.56
C CYS A 28 8.95 5.41 -14.92
N VAL A 29 9.58 6.26 -14.10
CA VAL A 29 10.88 5.95 -13.47
C VAL A 29 10.74 5.39 -12.04
N GLY A 30 9.52 5.28 -11.54
CA GLY A 30 9.24 4.69 -10.22
C GLY A 30 8.01 5.28 -9.53
N VAL A 31 7.65 4.64 -8.40
CA VAL A 31 6.54 5.02 -7.52
C VAL A 31 7.09 5.33 -6.13
N THR A 32 6.67 6.44 -5.53
CA THR A 32 6.99 6.79 -4.15
C THR A 32 5.74 6.69 -3.28
N VAL A 33 5.82 5.96 -2.16
CA VAL A 33 4.76 5.91 -1.15
C VAL A 33 4.93 7.02 -0.12
N TRP A 34 3.82 7.56 0.38
CA TRP A 34 3.84 8.65 1.37
C TRP A 34 3.88 8.10 2.80
N GLY A 35 5.09 7.70 3.22
CA GLY A 35 5.30 6.85 4.38
C GLY A 35 5.10 5.38 4.02
N PHE A 36 5.63 4.48 4.84
CA PHE A 36 5.52 3.02 4.60
C PHE A 36 4.78 2.27 5.70
N THR A 37 4.67 2.84 6.91
CA THR A 37 4.03 2.22 8.07
C THR A 37 2.84 3.03 8.57
N ASP A 38 1.78 2.32 8.94
CA ASP A 38 0.60 2.89 9.57
C ASP A 38 0.91 3.64 10.88
N LYS A 39 2.07 3.40 11.51
CA LYS A 39 2.51 4.08 12.74
C LYS A 39 2.67 5.59 12.56
N TYR A 40 3.09 6.04 11.37
CA TYR A 40 3.41 7.45 11.09
C TYR A 40 2.55 8.02 9.95
N SER A 41 1.38 7.41 9.70
CA SER A 41 0.48 7.89 8.66
C SER A 41 -0.10 9.27 9.00
N PHE A 42 -0.10 10.18 8.02
CA PHE A 42 -0.72 11.51 8.12
C PHE A 42 -2.24 11.46 8.37
N PHE A 43 -2.88 10.31 8.16
CA PHE A 43 -4.32 10.14 8.33
C PHE A 43 -4.74 9.51 9.67
N PHE A 44 -3.79 9.27 10.58
CA PHE A 44 -4.02 8.57 11.86
C PHE A 44 -5.13 9.22 12.72
N ASP A 45 -5.20 10.55 12.75
CA ASP A 45 -6.16 11.34 13.52
C ASP A 45 -7.51 11.56 12.81
N LYS A 46 -7.61 11.20 11.52
CA LYS A 46 -8.80 11.46 10.69
C LYS A 46 -9.77 10.28 10.62
N GLY A 47 -9.54 9.23 11.42
CA GLY A 47 -10.37 8.02 11.43
C GLY A 47 -10.18 7.09 10.23
N TYR A 48 -9.35 7.47 9.25
CA TYR A 48 -8.93 6.61 8.14
C TYR A 48 -7.72 5.79 8.58
N GLY A 49 -7.95 4.54 8.95
CA GLY A 49 -6.91 3.62 9.40
C GLY A 49 -6.29 2.81 8.25
N GLU A 50 -5.09 2.31 8.50
CA GLU A 50 -4.46 1.21 7.76
C GLU A 50 -4.25 1.46 6.27
N GLN A 51 -3.76 2.64 5.91
CA GLN A 51 -3.54 3.04 4.51
C GLN A 51 -2.18 2.63 3.93
N GLN A 52 -1.21 2.35 4.79
CA GLN A 52 0.17 2.12 4.39
C GLN A 52 0.43 0.65 4.07
N LEU A 53 1.58 0.37 3.45
CA LEU A 53 2.02 -0.98 3.10
C LEU A 53 2.32 -1.86 4.33
N TRP A 54 2.68 -1.25 5.46
CA TRP A 54 3.06 -1.94 6.69
C TRP A 54 2.17 -1.53 7.85
N THR A 55 1.91 -2.48 8.75
CA THR A 55 1.19 -2.21 9.98
C THR A 55 1.98 -1.28 10.92
N LYS A 56 1.33 -0.79 11.97
CA LYS A 56 1.96 0.02 13.03
C LYS A 56 3.09 -0.71 13.77
N ASP A 57 3.07 -2.04 13.74
CA ASP A 57 4.04 -2.93 14.40
C ASP A 57 5.11 -3.44 13.42
N PHE A 58 5.27 -2.75 12.28
CA PHE A 58 6.24 -3.07 11.24
C PHE A 58 6.11 -4.50 10.70
N LYS A 59 4.86 -4.95 10.50
CA LYS A 59 4.58 -6.19 9.76
C LYS A 59 4.10 -5.84 8.35
N PRO A 60 4.56 -6.57 7.31
CA PRO A 60 4.08 -6.36 5.95
C PRO A 60 2.60 -6.72 5.87
N LYS A 61 1.83 -5.94 5.12
CA LYS A 61 0.44 -6.24 4.77
C LYS A 61 0.38 -6.95 3.42
N PRO A 62 -0.77 -7.54 3.03
CA PRO A 62 -0.91 -8.19 1.71
C PRO A 62 -0.52 -7.29 0.52
N ALA A 63 -0.60 -5.96 0.67
CA ALA A 63 -0.15 -5.02 -0.34
C ALA A 63 1.36 -5.10 -0.65
N VAL A 64 2.22 -5.46 0.31
CA VAL A 64 3.66 -5.66 0.05
C VAL A 64 3.87 -6.82 -0.91
N GLU A 65 3.21 -7.95 -0.66
CA GLU A 65 3.27 -9.12 -1.53
C GLU A 65 2.68 -8.82 -2.91
N ALA A 66 1.59 -8.04 -2.97
CA ALA A 66 0.97 -7.66 -4.24
C ALA A 66 1.89 -6.77 -5.09
N VAL A 67 2.60 -5.83 -4.48
CA VAL A 67 3.62 -5.00 -5.16
C VAL A 67 4.80 -5.85 -5.61
N ASP A 68 5.29 -6.75 -4.75
CA ASP A 68 6.41 -7.64 -5.04
C ASP A 68 6.13 -8.56 -6.25
N LYS A 69 4.88 -9.00 -6.44
CA LYS A 69 4.47 -9.78 -7.62
C LYS A 69 4.44 -8.97 -8.93
N VAL A 70 4.30 -7.65 -8.85
CA VAL A 70 4.30 -6.78 -10.04
C VAL A 70 5.72 -6.47 -10.49
N LEU A 71 6.64 -6.28 -9.55
CA LEU A 71 8.01 -5.82 -9.79
C LEU A 71 9.05 -6.94 -9.98
N LYS A 72 8.61 -8.21 -10.02
CA LYS A 72 9.45 -9.39 -10.20
C LYS A 72 9.24 -10.00 -11.57
#